data_AF-A0A7X8SKG7-F1
#
_entry.id   AF-A0A7X8SKG7-F1
#
_cell.length_a   1.000
_cell.length_b   1.000
_cell.length_c   1.000
_cell.angle_alpha   90.00
_cell.angle_beta   90.00
_cell.angle_gamma   90.00
#
_symmetry.space_group_name_H-M   'P 1'
#
loop_
_entity.id
_entity.type
_entity.pdbx_description
1 polymer ?
#
loop_
_entity_poly.entity_id
_entity_poly.type
_entity_poly.pdbx_seq_one_letter_code
_entity_poly.pdbx_strand_id
1 'polypeptide(L)'
;MIVRYPKSQKTGSEVDQPVSLIDIYPTLKDMCQLEGSTKLNDNAAALGGYSFAPFMTDKNATWEGPEGALTVMGVGISEPIEGLAVSTNPQALWHIKVLKDLGQEFILQQTYSYRTKDFRYILYKDGQEELYDHRKDPYEWKNVEAKKSYAKVKAELKRQMFDIIGVSAPQ
;
A
#
# COMPACT_ATOMS: atom_id res chain seq x y z
N MET A 1 -2.25 9.74 -11.85
CA MET A 1 -2.70 10.85 -10.98
C MET A 1 -2.25 12.16 -11.62
N ILE A 2 -3.07 13.21 -11.60
CA ILE A 2 -2.67 14.53 -12.09
C ILE A 2 -2.72 15.50 -10.91
N VAL A 3 -1.62 16.19 -10.65
CA VAL A 3 -1.50 17.18 -9.58
C VAL A 3 -1.15 18.53 -10.19
N ARG A 4 -1.96 19.54 -9.86
CA ARG A 4 -1.72 20.93 -10.27
C ARG A 4 -1.51 21.76 -9.02
N TYR A 5 -0.29 22.24 -8.84
CA TYR A 5 0.11 23.13 -7.77
C TYR A 5 0.54 24.49 -8.37
N PRO A 6 -0.17 25.59 -8.07
CA PRO A 6 0.08 26.87 -8.74
C PRO A 6 1.45 27.51 -8.46
N LYS A 7 2.09 27.15 -7.34
CA LYS A 7 3.35 27.77 -6.90
C LYS A 7 4.51 26.85 -7.19
N SER A 8 5.53 27.34 -7.91
CA SER A 8 6.82 26.65 -8.06
C SER A 8 6.81 25.26 -8.74
N GLN A 9 5.69 24.81 -9.32
CA GLN A 9 5.64 23.53 -10.04
C GLN A 9 6.29 23.64 -11.43
N LYS A 10 7.09 22.65 -11.81
CA LYS A 10 7.54 22.47 -13.19
C LYS A 10 6.42 21.86 -14.04
N THR A 11 5.77 22.69 -14.85
CA THR A 11 4.60 22.29 -15.66
C THR A 11 4.96 21.26 -16.73
N GLY A 12 3.99 20.38 -17.04
CA GLY A 12 4.15 19.35 -18.08
C GLY A 12 5.12 18.22 -17.75
N SER A 13 5.57 18.11 -16.50
CA SER A 13 6.45 17.01 -16.07
C SER A 13 5.65 15.72 -15.86
N GLU A 14 6.25 14.60 -16.27
CA GLU A 14 5.76 13.25 -16.00
C GLU A 14 6.77 12.51 -15.11
N VAL A 15 6.26 11.74 -14.15
CA VAL A 15 7.05 10.98 -13.18
C VAL A 15 6.54 9.54 -13.20
N ASP A 16 7.45 8.60 -13.42
CA ASP A 16 7.13 7.16 -13.51
C ASP A 16 7.12 6.45 -12.15
N GLN A 17 7.64 7.10 -11.10
CA GLN A 17 7.69 6.52 -9.76
C GLN A 17 6.28 6.18 -9.28
N PRO A 18 5.99 4.90 -8.98
CA PRO A 18 4.70 4.54 -8.40
C PRO A 18 4.50 5.24 -7.06
N VAL A 19 3.32 5.83 -6.89
CA VAL A 19 2.84 6.43 -5.64
C VAL A 19 1.46 5.86 -5.30
N SER A 20 1.11 5.90 -4.03
CA SER A 20 -0.12 5.36 -3.48
C SER A 20 -1.10 6.48 -3.08
N LEU A 21 -2.38 6.16 -2.93
CA LEU A 21 -3.38 7.15 -2.48
C LEU A 21 -3.08 7.70 -1.08
N ILE A 22 -2.44 6.89 -0.22
CA ILE A 22 -2.05 7.29 1.13
C ILE A 22 -0.95 8.36 1.16
N ASP A 23 -0.25 8.58 0.04
CA ASP A 23 0.81 9.58 -0.11
C ASP A 23 0.26 11.01 -0.28
N ILE A 24 -1.04 11.14 -0.60
CA ILE A 24 -1.69 12.43 -0.82
C ILE A 24 -1.64 13.28 0.45
N TYR A 25 -2.00 12.72 1.61
CA TYR A 25 -2.05 13.49 2.85
C TYR A 25 -0.68 13.97 3.32
N PRO A 26 0.37 13.12 3.42
CA PRO A 26 1.74 13.57 3.69
C PRO A 26 2.21 14.65 2.72
N THR A 27 1.87 14.51 1.43
CA THR A 27 2.21 15.52 0.42
C THR A 27 1.53 16.87 0.69
N LEU A 28 0.25 16.87 1.03
CA LEU A 28 -0.46 18.10 1.41
C LEU A 28 0.10 18.71 2.70
N LYS A 29 0.45 17.86 3.67
CA LYS A 29 1.09 18.30 4.92
C LYS A 29 2.39 19.06 4.65
N ASP A 30 3.25 18.50 3.81
CA ASP A 30 4.53 19.08 3.39
C ASP A 30 4.33 20.40 2.62
N MET A 31 3.51 20.38 1.57
CA MET A 31 3.27 21.56 0.71
C MET A 31 2.62 22.74 1.44
N CYS A 32 1.77 22.46 2.43
CA CYS A 32 1.12 23.47 3.25
C CYS A 32 1.92 23.80 4.52
N GLN A 33 3.09 23.18 4.72
CA GLN A 33 3.94 23.37 5.90
C GLN A 33 3.17 23.16 7.21
N LEU A 34 2.30 22.13 7.23
CA LEU A 34 1.50 21.83 8.41
C LEU A 34 2.38 21.19 9.48
N GLU A 35 2.47 21.87 10.62
CA GLU A 35 3.24 21.42 11.77
C GLU A 35 2.42 20.52 12.71
N GLY A 36 3.11 19.81 13.60
CA GLY A 36 2.49 18.98 14.62
C GLY A 36 2.35 17.50 14.27
N SER A 37 1.92 16.74 15.28
CA SER A 37 1.69 15.30 15.20
C SER A 37 0.37 15.00 14.51
N THR A 38 0.36 13.93 13.72
CA THR A 38 -0.87 13.37 13.12
C THR A 38 -1.46 12.26 13.98
N LYS A 39 -0.81 11.93 15.10
CA LYS A 39 -1.26 10.94 16.05
C LYS A 39 -2.26 11.55 17.02
N LEU A 40 -3.39 10.88 17.20
CA LEU A 40 -4.39 11.26 18.20
C LEU A 40 -3.92 10.99 19.65
N ASN A 41 -3.11 9.94 19.83
CA ASN A 41 -2.52 9.53 21.11
C ASN A 41 -1.28 8.65 20.85
N ASP A 42 -0.59 8.24 21.91
CA ASP A 42 0.66 7.48 21.82
C ASP A 42 0.50 6.10 21.16
N ASN A 43 -0.70 5.53 21.20
CA ASN A 43 -1.02 4.24 20.55
C ASN A 43 -1.38 4.39 19.07
N ALA A 44 -1.55 5.62 18.56
CA ALA A 44 -1.89 5.83 17.16
C ALA A 44 -0.70 5.54 16.24
N ALA A 45 -1.00 4.89 15.11
CA ALA A 45 -0.03 4.60 14.08
C ALA A 45 0.59 5.88 13.49
N ALA A 46 1.83 5.78 13.01
CA ALA A 46 2.42 6.82 12.18
C ALA A 46 1.70 6.87 10.82
N LEU A 47 1.93 7.96 10.07
CA LEU A 47 1.50 8.01 8.67
C LEU A 47 2.22 6.91 7.88
N GLY A 48 1.46 6.12 7.12
CA GLY A 48 2.03 5.08 6.26
C GLY A 48 2.47 5.57 4.88
N GLY A 49 2.07 6.78 4.47
CA GLY A 49 2.42 7.36 3.17
C GLY A 49 3.61 8.31 3.23
N TYR A 50 4.10 8.69 2.05
CA TYR A 50 5.28 9.53 1.85
C TYR A 50 4.95 10.76 1.00
N SER A 51 5.66 11.86 1.20
CA SER A 51 5.45 13.07 0.39
C SER A 51 6.08 12.90 -0.99
N PHE A 52 5.28 13.08 -2.04
CA PHE A 52 5.80 13.20 -3.42
C PHE A 52 5.97 14.67 -3.84
N ALA A 53 5.88 15.62 -2.92
CA ALA A 53 6.10 17.04 -3.21
C ALA A 53 7.45 17.35 -3.92
N PRO A 54 8.57 16.65 -3.63
CA PRO A 54 9.83 16.89 -4.34
C PRO A 54 9.71 16.74 -5.87
N PHE A 55 8.85 15.82 -6.34
CA PHE A 55 8.61 15.62 -7.77
C PHE A 55 7.90 16.78 -8.47
N MET A 56 7.29 17.69 -7.71
CA MET A 56 6.60 18.85 -8.30
C MET A 56 7.58 19.89 -8.86
N THR A 57 8.79 19.97 -8.30
CA THR A 57 9.84 20.92 -8.70
C THR A 57 10.91 20.23 -9.55
N ASP A 58 11.28 19.01 -9.20
CA ASP A 58 12.23 18.18 -9.93
C ASP A 58 11.73 16.74 -10.09
N LYS A 59 11.45 16.33 -11.33
CA LYS A 59 11.01 14.96 -11.65
C LYS A 59 12.05 13.88 -11.32
N ASN A 60 13.31 14.26 -11.11
CA ASN A 60 14.40 13.36 -10.74
C ASN A 60 14.72 13.43 -9.24
N ALA A 61 13.89 14.11 -8.44
CA ALA A 61 14.07 14.17 -7.00
C ALA A 61 14.12 12.77 -6.37
N THR A 62 14.78 12.68 -5.21
CA THR A 62 14.85 11.43 -4.45
C THR A 62 13.47 11.08 -3.89
N TRP A 63 13.11 9.81 -4.01
CA TRP A 63 11.93 9.22 -3.40
C TRP A 63 12.32 8.51 -2.10
N GLU A 64 11.60 8.81 -1.01
CA GLU A 64 11.84 8.21 0.30
C GLU A 64 10.92 7.02 0.60
N GLY A 65 9.84 6.88 -0.18
CA GLY A 65 8.86 5.80 0.00
C GLY A 65 9.28 4.48 -0.65
N PRO A 66 8.38 3.49 -0.66
CA PRO A 66 8.66 2.19 -1.26
C PRO A 66 8.82 2.27 -2.78
N GLU A 67 9.57 1.34 -3.37
CA GLU A 67 9.77 1.20 -4.82
C GLU A 67 8.48 0.99 -5.64
N GLY A 68 7.39 0.64 -4.98
CA GLY A 68 6.12 0.29 -5.59
C GLY A 68 4.92 0.65 -4.73
N ALA A 69 3.76 0.67 -5.36
CA ALA A 69 2.48 0.90 -4.71
C ALA A 69 1.81 -0.43 -4.34
N LEU A 70 1.30 -0.53 -3.11
CA LEU A 70 0.57 -1.69 -2.62
C LEU A 70 -0.95 -1.43 -2.70
N THR A 71 -1.68 -2.39 -3.26
CA THR A 71 -3.14 -2.46 -3.21
C THR A 71 -3.56 -3.73 -2.49
N VAL A 72 -4.55 -3.60 -1.61
CA VAL A 72 -5.14 -4.74 -0.88
C VAL A 72 -6.59 -4.89 -1.31
N MET A 73 -6.97 -6.09 -1.72
CA MET A 73 -8.37 -6.48 -1.83
C MET A 73 -8.76 -7.22 -0.55
N GLY A 74 -9.51 -6.51 0.29
CA GLY A 74 -10.01 -7.00 1.56
C GLY A 74 -10.96 -8.20 1.38
N VAL A 75 -10.58 -9.35 1.90
CA VAL A 75 -11.44 -10.50 2.17
C VAL A 75 -12.16 -10.22 3.48
N GLY A 76 -13.48 -10.06 3.39
CA GLY A 76 -14.33 -9.78 4.54
C GLY A 76 -14.38 -10.93 5.54
N ILE A 77 -14.65 -10.58 6.79
CA ILE A 77 -14.98 -11.53 7.84
C ILE A 77 -16.47 -11.86 7.71
N SER A 78 -16.80 -13.10 7.36
CA SER A 78 -18.19 -13.56 7.20
C SER A 78 -18.80 -14.12 8.48
N GLU A 79 -17.97 -14.47 9.46
CA GLU A 79 -18.40 -15.04 10.75
C GLU A 79 -17.96 -14.17 11.93
N PRO A 80 -18.84 -13.92 12.92
CA PRO A 80 -18.46 -13.15 14.10
C PRO A 80 -17.26 -13.76 14.84
N ILE A 81 -16.27 -12.92 15.16
CA ILE A 81 -15.12 -13.33 15.97
C ILE A 81 -15.44 -13.02 17.43
N GLU A 82 -15.56 -14.06 18.25
CA GLU A 82 -15.86 -13.91 19.66
C GLU A 82 -14.79 -13.08 20.38
N GLY A 83 -15.26 -12.12 21.19
CA GLY A 83 -14.39 -11.22 21.95
C GLY A 83 -13.62 -10.19 21.13
N LEU A 84 -13.88 -10.06 19.82
CA LEU A 84 -13.27 -8.99 19.00
C LEU A 84 -13.88 -7.63 19.27
N ALA A 85 -15.21 -7.57 19.40
CA ALA A 85 -15.93 -6.33 19.57
C ALA A 85 -17.22 -6.54 20.36
N VAL A 86 -17.71 -5.48 21.01
CA VAL A 86 -18.95 -5.49 21.79
C VAL A 86 -19.86 -4.34 21.37
N SER A 87 -21.18 -4.57 21.41
CA SER A 87 -22.13 -3.46 21.33
C SER A 87 -22.07 -2.65 22.62
N THR A 88 -21.90 -1.35 22.49
CA THR A 88 -21.92 -0.41 23.61
C THR A 88 -23.29 0.19 23.88
N ASN A 89 -24.27 -0.07 22.99
CA ASN A 89 -25.63 0.41 23.14
C ASN A 89 -26.66 -0.70 22.82
N PRO A 90 -27.41 -1.19 23.83
CA PRO A 90 -28.46 -2.17 23.62
C PRO A 90 -29.58 -1.72 22.66
N GLN A 91 -29.82 -0.41 22.54
CA GLN A 91 -30.84 0.16 21.64
C GLN A 91 -30.29 0.50 20.25
N ALA A 92 -28.98 0.40 20.03
CA ALA A 92 -28.33 0.72 18.76
C ALA A 92 -27.19 -0.29 18.51
N LEU A 93 -27.54 -1.45 17.97
CA LEU A 93 -26.60 -2.57 17.77
C LEU A 93 -25.42 -2.23 16.83
N TRP A 94 -25.49 -1.13 16.08
CA TRP A 94 -24.38 -0.61 15.25
C TRP A 94 -23.33 0.18 16.04
N HIS A 95 -23.58 0.51 17.32
CA HIS A 95 -22.56 1.11 18.19
C HIS A 95 -21.61 0.02 18.69
N ILE A 96 -20.60 -0.29 17.87
CA ILE A 96 -19.61 -1.32 18.16
C ILE A 96 -18.33 -0.68 18.71
N LYS A 97 -17.78 -1.26 19.78
CA LYS A 97 -16.42 -0.99 20.27
C LYS A 97 -15.54 -2.20 20.00
N VAL A 98 -14.50 -2.01 19.18
CA VAL A 98 -13.45 -3.01 18.96
C VAL A 98 -12.57 -3.08 20.20
N LEU A 99 -12.32 -4.30 20.69
CA LEU A 99 -11.61 -4.56 21.94
C LEU A 99 -10.15 -4.98 21.72
N LYS A 100 -9.83 -5.57 20.56
CA LYS A 100 -8.50 -6.05 20.21
C LYS A 100 -8.29 -5.98 18.70
N ASP A 101 -7.03 -5.93 18.28
CA ASP A 101 -6.66 -6.03 16.88
C ASP A 101 -6.89 -7.46 16.35
N LEU A 102 -7.05 -7.56 15.04
CA LEU A 102 -7.10 -8.86 14.36
C LEU A 102 -5.72 -9.51 14.36
N GLY A 103 -5.70 -10.84 14.43
CA GLY A 103 -4.45 -11.60 14.31
C GLY A 103 -3.83 -11.51 12.91
N GLN A 104 -2.53 -11.83 12.82
CA GLN A 104 -1.78 -11.76 11.57
C GLN A 104 -2.33 -12.69 10.48
N GLU A 105 -3.01 -13.77 10.88
CA GLU A 105 -3.70 -14.68 9.96
C GLU A 105 -4.70 -13.94 9.05
N PHE A 106 -5.41 -12.93 9.59
CA PHE A 106 -6.34 -12.13 8.80
C PHE A 106 -5.63 -11.20 7.83
N ILE A 107 -4.40 -10.78 8.14
CA ILE A 107 -3.56 -10.00 7.24
C ILE A 107 -3.05 -10.92 6.12
N LEU A 108 -2.54 -12.10 6.46
CA LEU A 108 -1.97 -13.04 5.50
C LEU A 108 -3.03 -13.65 4.54
N GLN A 109 -4.30 -13.66 4.93
CA GLN A 109 -5.42 -14.17 4.11
C GLN A 109 -6.07 -13.12 3.20
N GLN A 110 -5.36 -12.04 2.90
CA GLN A 110 -5.81 -11.01 1.97
C GLN A 110 -5.25 -11.25 0.56
N THR A 111 -5.85 -10.63 -0.45
CA THR A 111 -5.24 -10.57 -1.78
C THR A 111 -4.47 -9.26 -1.93
N TYR A 112 -3.20 -9.37 -2.31
CA TYR A 112 -2.28 -8.25 -2.45
C TYR A 112 -1.84 -8.08 -3.90
N SER A 113 -1.77 -6.83 -4.35
CA SER A 113 -1.16 -6.45 -5.62
C SER A 113 -0.10 -5.39 -5.36
N TYR A 114 1.14 -5.73 -5.66
CA TYR A 114 2.30 -4.85 -5.52
C TYR A 114 2.83 -4.46 -6.89
N ARG A 115 2.81 -3.17 -7.19
CA ARG A 115 3.18 -2.64 -8.51
C ARG A 115 4.36 -1.68 -8.42
N THR A 116 5.47 -2.05 -9.03
CA THR A 116 6.62 -1.17 -9.27
C THR A 116 6.52 -0.54 -10.66
N LYS A 117 7.55 0.22 -11.07
CA LYS A 117 7.65 0.75 -12.44
C LYS A 117 7.69 -0.37 -13.49
N ASP A 118 8.42 -1.44 -13.19
CA ASP A 118 8.75 -2.49 -14.16
C ASP A 118 7.89 -3.75 -14.00
N PHE A 119 7.25 -3.94 -12.85
CA PHE A 119 6.58 -5.20 -12.53
C PHE A 119 5.26 -4.99 -11.78
N ARG A 120 4.36 -5.95 -11.96
CA ARG A 120 3.27 -6.22 -11.01
C ARG A 120 3.40 -7.64 -10.47
N TYR A 121 3.41 -7.75 -9.15
CA TYR A 121 3.32 -9.01 -8.42
C TYR A 121 1.98 -9.08 -7.69
N ILE A 122 1.29 -10.21 -7.79
CA ILE A 122 0.00 -10.45 -7.12
C ILE A 122 0.14 -11.71 -6.26
N LEU A 123 -0.30 -11.63 -5.01
CA LEU A 123 -0.45 -12.77 -4.12
C LEU A 123 -1.93 -12.89 -3.75
N TYR A 124 -2.57 -13.97 -4.19
CA TYR A 124 -3.95 -14.29 -3.84
C TYR A 124 -4.04 -14.90 -2.45
N LYS A 125 -5.23 -14.78 -1.86
CA LYS A 125 -5.54 -15.32 -0.52
C LYS A 125 -5.31 -16.84 -0.39
N ASP A 126 -5.37 -17.58 -1.50
CA ASP A 126 -5.17 -19.03 -1.57
C ASP A 126 -3.70 -19.42 -1.82
N GLY A 127 -2.80 -18.43 -1.86
CA GLY A 127 -1.37 -18.63 -2.10
C GLY A 127 -0.98 -18.66 -3.57
N GLN A 128 -1.93 -18.56 -4.51
CA GLN A 128 -1.59 -18.41 -5.92
C GLN A 128 -0.87 -17.08 -6.16
N GLU A 129 0.10 -17.10 -7.08
CA GLU A 129 0.93 -15.93 -7.39
C GLU A 129 0.79 -15.58 -8.87
N GLU A 130 0.87 -14.29 -9.19
CA GLU A 130 1.05 -13.81 -10.56
C GLU A 130 2.20 -12.81 -10.62
N LEU A 131 2.90 -12.80 -11.76
CA LEU A 131 3.96 -11.85 -12.02
C LEU A 131 3.89 -11.38 -13.48
N TYR A 132 3.90 -10.06 -13.67
CA TYR A 132 3.89 -9.42 -14.98
C TYR A 132 5.10 -8.48 -15.12
N ASP A 133 5.78 -8.52 -16.27
CA ASP A 133 6.94 -7.68 -16.61
C ASP A 133 6.50 -6.58 -17.59
N HIS A 134 6.23 -5.38 -17.10
CA HIS A 134 5.68 -4.26 -17.88
C HIS A 134 6.60 -3.79 -19.01
N ARG A 135 7.90 -4.07 -18.91
CA ARG A 135 8.88 -3.72 -19.95
C ARG A 135 8.69 -4.56 -21.22
N LYS A 136 8.08 -5.75 -21.09
CA LYS A 136 7.85 -6.70 -22.18
C LYS A 136 6.38 -6.91 -22.48
N ASP A 137 5.54 -6.72 -21.48
CA ASP A 137 4.10 -6.99 -21.52
C ASP A 137 3.35 -5.86 -20.79
N PRO A 138 3.27 -4.65 -21.40
CA PRO A 138 2.67 -3.47 -20.77
C PRO A 138 1.16 -3.62 -20.49
N TYR A 139 0.51 -4.63 -21.09
CA TYR A 139 -0.91 -4.92 -20.92
C TYR A 139 -1.18 -6.14 -20.03
N GLU A 140 -0.15 -6.73 -19.42
CA GLU A 140 -0.27 -7.81 -18.42
C GLU A 140 -1.02 -9.05 -18.95
N TRP A 141 -0.79 -9.46 -20.20
CA TRP A 141 -1.46 -10.62 -20.80
C TRP A 141 -0.81 -11.96 -20.45
N LYS A 142 0.46 -11.95 -20.04
CA LYS A 142 1.25 -13.17 -19.84
C LYS A 142 1.80 -13.21 -18.42
N ASN A 143 1.21 -14.05 -17.59
CA ASN A 143 1.78 -14.41 -16.29
C ASN A 143 3.14 -15.14 -16.50
N VAL A 144 4.19 -14.62 -15.88
CA VAL A 144 5.56 -15.16 -15.94
C VAL A 144 6.06 -15.74 -14.61
N GLU A 145 5.20 -15.90 -13.61
CA GLU A 145 5.58 -16.33 -12.26
C GLU A 145 6.37 -17.65 -12.24
N ALA A 146 5.96 -18.63 -13.05
CA ALA A 146 6.56 -19.97 -13.09
C ALA A 146 7.92 -20.02 -13.79
N LYS A 147 8.32 -18.94 -14.47
CA LYS A 147 9.57 -18.93 -15.24
C LYS A 147 10.75 -18.76 -14.30
N LYS A 148 11.66 -19.74 -14.30
CA LYS A 148 12.88 -19.74 -13.47
C LYS A 148 13.72 -18.46 -13.59
N SER A 149 13.74 -17.81 -14.76
CA SER A 149 14.46 -16.55 -14.98
C SER A 149 13.94 -15.38 -14.13
N TYR A 150 12.68 -15.46 -13.67
CA TYR A 150 12.03 -14.44 -12.86
C TYR A 150 12.01 -14.78 -11.36
N ALA A 151 12.51 -15.95 -10.95
CA ALA A 151 12.43 -16.41 -9.56
C ALA A 151 13.03 -15.40 -8.55
N LYS A 152 14.19 -14.82 -8.87
CA LYS A 152 14.84 -13.80 -8.03
C LYS A 152 13.99 -12.53 -7.92
N VAL A 153 13.41 -12.08 -9.03
CA VAL A 153 12.55 -10.89 -9.05
C VAL A 153 11.27 -11.14 -8.26
N LYS A 154 10.62 -12.30 -8.44
CA LYS A 154 9.43 -12.69 -7.68
C LYS A 154 9.69 -12.68 -6.18
N ALA A 155 10.79 -13.30 -5.75
CA ALA A 155 11.17 -13.35 -4.34
C ALA A 155 11.41 -11.95 -3.75
N GLU A 156 12.07 -11.07 -4.50
CA GLU A 156 12.34 -9.70 -4.06
C GLU A 156 11.05 -8.85 -3.97
N LEU A 157 10.17 -8.92 -4.97
CA LEU A 157 8.89 -8.21 -4.93
C LEU A 157 8.00 -8.71 -3.79
N LYS A 158 7.99 -10.02 -3.54
CA LYS A 158 7.29 -10.62 -2.40
C LYS A 158 7.83 -10.10 -1.07
N ARG A 159 9.17 -10.02 -0.93
CA ARG A 159 9.82 -9.46 0.25
C ARG A 159 9.43 -8.00 0.47
N GLN A 160 9.55 -7.15 -0.55
CA GLN A 160 9.18 -5.73 -0.48
C GLN A 160 7.70 -5.54 -0.11
N MET A 161 6.81 -6.35 -0.69
CA MET A 161 5.39 -6.34 -0.34
C MET A 161 5.18 -6.63 1.16
N PHE A 162 5.83 -7.67 1.71
CA PHE A 162 5.73 -8.01 3.12
C PHE A 162 6.34 -6.96 4.05
N ASP A 163 7.44 -6.33 3.64
CA ASP A 163 8.03 -5.20 4.38
C ASP A 163 7.03 -4.04 4.53
N ILE A 164 6.26 -3.73 3.48
CA ILE A 164 5.22 -2.68 3.51
C ILE A 164 4.04 -3.09 4.40
N ILE A 165 3.63 -4.36 4.36
CA ILE A 165 2.54 -4.88 5.20
C ILE A 165 2.96 -4.89 6.69
N GLY A 166 4.25 -4.96 6.98
CA GLY A 166 4.78 -5.03 8.34
C GLY A 166 4.65 -6.41 8.99
N VAL A 167 4.59 -7.47 8.17
CA VAL A 167 4.56 -8.86 8.64
C VAL A 167 5.62 -9.69 7.93
N SER A 168 6.16 -10.70 8.60
CA SER A 168 7.12 -11.61 7.96
C SER A 168 6.40 -12.55 7.00
N ALA A 169 7.04 -12.85 5.87
CA ALA A 169 6.53 -13.85 4.95
C ALA A 169 6.39 -15.20 5.67
N PRO A 170 5.27 -15.94 5.48
CA PRO A 170 5.15 -17.32 5.95
C PRO A 170 6.28 -18.18 5.40
N GLN A 171 6.82 -19.09 6.23
CA GLN A 171 7.83 -20.08 5.82
C GLN A 171 7.28 -21.09 4.82
#